data_AF-A0A7D9K0D2-F1
#
_entry.id   AF-A0A7D9K0D2-F1
#
_cell.length_a   1.000
_cell.length_b   1.000
_cell.length_c   1.000
_cell.angle_alpha   90.00
_cell.angle_beta   90.00
_cell.angle_gamma   90.00
#
_symmetry.space_group_name_H-M   'P 1'
#
loop_
_entity.id
_entity.type
_entity.pdbx_description
1 polymer ?
#
loop_
_entity_poly.entity_id
_entity_poly.type
_entity_poly.pdbx_seq_one_letter_code
_entity_poly.pdbx_strand_id
1 'polypeptide(L)'
;MSDTCLITSDYMSDYMSDYIKPTDTHQYLDFKSCHPAHVKKAIPYGQALRLKRICSSEKVFQDRLKEMEGHFIKRRFIKKLVKDQFSEVKVKDRAEMLRQTDKRKNSNLSNRVPLVVEFHPALKEINGIVETLWPILETSERMRDVFGSRPIVSYKRPKNLKDSLVRSKVKKAREVSAGMSKCNKSRCQICNYVDEGKEFLEGKVKYYINYNFDCDSAGVIYLIYCRKCGKKYVGSTITSFRKRFNNHKSSMNRYGRGERGMAGEHLYAHFFDQGHNGMQDVKVKIIDKTNVACPTQREGLWAYKLNSFEPHGLNLKDFV
;
A
#
# COMPACT_ATOMS: atom_id res chain seq x y z
N MET A 1 25.64 5.11 -3.39
CA MET A 1 26.68 4.08 -3.17
C MET A 1 27.31 3.87 -4.52
N SER A 2 28.51 4.37 -4.72
CA SER A 2 29.28 4.21 -5.95
C SER A 2 29.86 2.80 -5.98
N ASP A 3 29.47 2.00 -6.97
CA ASP A 3 30.04 0.67 -7.24
C ASP A 3 31.50 0.85 -7.67
N THR A 4 32.40 0.10 -7.05
CA THR A 4 33.85 0.17 -7.33
C THR A 4 34.15 -0.83 -8.45
N CYS A 5 34.59 -0.37 -9.63
CA CYS A 5 35.24 -1.22 -10.62
C CYS A 5 36.76 -1.06 -10.54
N LEU A 6 37.48 -2.17 -10.69
CA LEU A 6 38.91 -2.21 -10.94
C LEU A 6 39.14 -1.75 -12.39
N ILE A 7 39.96 -0.73 -12.61
CA ILE A 7 40.52 -0.43 -13.93
C ILE A 7 41.94 -0.97 -13.93
N THR A 8 42.20 -1.98 -14.74
CA THR A 8 43.55 -2.34 -15.20
C THR A 8 43.71 -1.66 -16.56
N SER A 9 44.53 -0.61 -16.66
CA SER A 9 44.87 -0.06 -17.96
C SER A 9 45.96 -0.90 -18.59
N ASP A 10 45.71 -1.37 -19.80
CA ASP A 10 46.62 -2.10 -20.67
C ASP A 10 48.04 -1.51 -20.68
N TYR A 11 49.02 -2.39 -20.44
CA TYR A 11 50.48 -2.26 -20.59
C TYR A 11 51.21 -1.17 -19.76
N MET A 12 51.99 -1.66 -18.77
CA MET A 12 53.18 -1.05 -18.15
C MET A 12 53.05 -0.10 -16.94
N SER A 13 52.02 -0.26 -16.11
CA SER A 13 52.14 -0.18 -14.63
C SER A 13 50.79 -0.49 -13.97
N ASP A 14 50.71 -1.52 -13.13
CA ASP A 14 49.48 -1.86 -12.44
C ASP A 14 49.21 -0.83 -11.32
N TYR A 15 48.35 0.16 -11.60
CA TYR A 15 47.83 1.06 -10.57
C TYR A 15 46.32 0.94 -10.41
N MET A 16 45.87 0.85 -9.16
CA MET A 16 44.46 0.83 -8.79
C MET A 16 43.98 2.26 -8.59
N SER A 17 42.80 2.59 -9.13
CA SER A 17 42.11 3.87 -8.94
C SER A 17 40.61 3.67 -8.79
N ASP A 18 39.89 4.66 -8.26
CA ASP A 18 38.44 4.63 -8.24
C ASP A 18 37.86 4.93 -9.64
N TYR A 19 36.95 4.07 -10.07
CA TYR A 19 36.14 4.30 -11.27
C TYR A 19 34.79 4.89 -10.90
N ILE A 20 34.37 5.91 -11.65
CA ILE A 20 33.10 6.60 -11.51
C ILE A 20 32.31 6.38 -12.80
N LYS A 21 31.10 5.82 -12.69
CA LYS A 21 30.20 5.62 -13.84
C LYS A 21 29.80 7.00 -14.40
N PRO A 22 29.67 7.18 -15.73
CA PRO A 22 29.24 8.45 -16.33
C PRO A 22 27.88 8.97 -15.81
N THR A 23 27.04 8.08 -15.29
CA THR A 23 25.72 8.39 -14.71
C THR A 23 25.76 8.73 -13.21
N ASP A 24 26.92 8.60 -12.55
CA ASP A 24 27.06 8.96 -11.14
C ASP A 24 27.08 10.48 -10.99
N THR A 25 26.13 10.99 -10.21
CA THR A 25 25.96 12.42 -9.96
C THR A 25 26.64 12.89 -8.68
N HIS A 26 27.40 12.00 -8.00
CA HIS A 26 28.11 12.28 -6.75
C HIS A 26 27.19 12.86 -5.67
N GLN A 27 26.05 12.20 -5.43
CA GLN A 27 25.04 12.64 -4.48
C GLN A 27 25.47 12.44 -3.02
N TYR A 28 26.50 13.17 -2.58
CA TYR A 28 26.80 13.30 -1.16
C TYR A 28 25.68 14.05 -0.45
N LEU A 29 25.59 13.90 0.86
CA LEU A 29 24.62 14.63 1.66
C LEU A 29 24.87 16.16 1.55
N ASP A 30 23.85 17.01 1.51
CA ASP A 30 24.06 18.47 1.58
C ASP A 30 24.42 18.89 3.01
N PHE A 31 25.37 19.81 3.20
CA PHE A 31 25.79 20.20 4.56
C PHE A 31 24.68 20.88 5.37
N LYS A 32 23.74 21.57 4.71
CA LYS A 32 22.57 22.20 5.35
C LYS A 32 21.38 21.25 5.54
N SER A 33 21.50 19.99 5.12
CA SER A 33 20.44 19.00 5.31
C SER A 33 20.18 18.67 6.79
N CYS A 34 18.97 18.16 7.06
CA CYS A 34 18.46 17.78 8.37
C CYS A 34 19.06 16.44 8.84
N HIS A 35 20.35 16.46 9.20
CA HIS A 35 21.09 15.31 9.72
C HIS A 35 21.97 15.71 10.90
N PRO A 36 22.31 14.78 11.81
CA PRO A 36 23.22 15.06 12.91
C PRO A 36 24.56 15.65 12.42
N ALA A 37 25.08 16.62 13.17
CA ALA A 37 26.31 17.33 12.79
C ALA A 37 27.51 16.38 12.69
N HIS A 38 27.64 15.43 13.62
CA HIS A 38 28.74 14.46 13.62
C HIS A 38 28.72 13.57 12.36
N VAL A 39 27.54 13.13 11.89
CA VAL A 39 27.40 12.34 10.66
C VAL A 39 27.92 13.15 9.48
N LYS A 40 27.48 14.40 9.34
CA LYS A 40 27.94 15.27 8.25
C LYS A 40 29.45 15.46 8.29
N LYS A 41 30.01 15.79 9.46
CA LYS A 41 31.46 16.02 9.65
C LYS A 41 32.30 14.77 9.33
N ALA A 42 31.79 13.57 9.59
CA ALA A 42 32.52 12.32 9.36
C ALA A 42 32.54 11.86 7.88
N ILE A 43 31.62 12.34 7.03
CA ILE A 43 31.52 11.89 5.63
C ILE A 43 32.81 12.17 4.84
N PRO A 44 33.39 13.39 4.83
CA PRO A 44 34.61 13.67 4.08
C PRO A 44 35.77 12.74 4.46
N TYR A 45 35.96 12.54 5.76
CA TYR A 45 36.96 11.64 6.30
C TYR A 45 36.79 10.20 5.83
N GLY A 46 35.57 9.65 5.97
CA GLY A 46 35.27 8.29 5.56
C GLY A 46 35.47 8.05 4.06
N GLN A 47 35.14 9.04 3.22
CA GLN A 47 35.36 8.96 1.77
C GLN A 47 36.84 9.07 1.41
N ALA A 48 37.60 9.97 2.05
CA ALA A 48 39.04 10.09 1.85
C ALA A 48 39.77 8.80 2.26
N LEU A 49 39.39 8.19 3.40
CA LEU A 49 39.93 6.89 3.82
C LEU A 49 39.65 5.79 2.79
N ARG A 50 38.45 5.79 2.19
CA ARG A 50 38.10 4.86 1.12
C ARG A 50 39.02 5.06 -0.09
N LEU A 51 39.21 6.31 -0.54
CA LEU A 51 40.11 6.61 -1.65
C LEU A 51 41.54 6.15 -1.37
N LYS A 52 42.09 6.46 -0.20
CA LYS A 52 43.47 6.10 0.17
C LYS A 52 43.70 4.58 0.21
N ARG A 53 42.67 3.79 0.53
CA ARG A 53 42.74 2.32 0.43
C ARG A 53 42.70 1.81 -1.02
N ILE A 54 41.88 2.43 -1.87
CA ILE A 54 41.68 2.01 -3.26
C ILE A 54 42.88 2.41 -4.12
N CYS A 55 43.32 3.65 -4.05
CA CYS A 55 44.40 4.17 -4.87
C CYS A 55 45.74 3.53 -4.47
N SER A 56 46.42 2.88 -5.42
CA SER A 56 47.77 2.35 -5.16
C SER A 56 48.87 3.39 -5.38
N SER A 57 48.66 4.35 -6.28
CA SER A 57 49.58 5.46 -6.56
C SER A 57 49.21 6.71 -5.78
N GLU A 58 50.20 7.33 -5.12
CA GLU A 58 50.00 8.57 -4.36
C GLU A 58 49.60 9.74 -5.27
N LYS A 59 50.13 9.80 -6.50
CA LYS A 59 49.78 10.85 -7.48
C LYS A 59 48.29 10.78 -7.83
N VAL A 60 47.81 9.58 -8.17
CA VAL A 60 46.40 9.33 -8.51
C VAL A 60 45.50 9.63 -7.30
N PHE A 61 45.93 9.24 -6.09
CA PHE A 61 45.20 9.57 -4.87
C PHE A 61 45.04 11.09 -4.68
N GLN A 62 46.11 11.88 -4.87
CA GLN A 62 46.03 13.34 -4.72
C GLN A 62 45.10 13.99 -5.76
N ASP A 63 45.12 13.51 -7.01
CA ASP A 63 44.25 14.02 -8.07
C ASP A 63 42.77 13.72 -7.78
N ARG A 64 42.47 12.48 -7.39
CA ARG A 64 41.11 12.07 -6.98
C ARG A 64 40.62 12.78 -5.73
N LEU A 65 41.52 13.08 -4.80
CA LEU A 65 41.19 13.83 -3.59
C LEU A 65 40.81 15.29 -3.92
N LYS A 66 41.46 15.91 -4.90
CA LYS A 66 41.08 17.25 -5.40
C LYS A 66 39.71 17.24 -6.07
N GLU A 67 39.42 16.24 -6.91
CA GLU A 67 38.10 16.08 -7.51
C GLU A 67 37.01 15.94 -6.42
N MET A 68 37.27 15.09 -5.43
CA MET A 68 36.38 14.87 -4.28
C MET A 68 36.17 16.15 -3.44
N GLU A 69 37.21 16.97 -3.24
CA GLU A 69 37.08 18.28 -2.59
C GLU A 69 36.06 19.16 -3.34
N GLY A 70 36.15 19.19 -4.67
CA GLY A 70 35.21 19.91 -5.53
C GLY A 70 33.76 19.45 -5.35
N HIS A 71 33.52 18.15 -5.25
CA HIS A 71 32.18 17.60 -5.00
C HIS A 71 31.63 17.99 -3.62
N PHE A 72 32.45 17.97 -2.56
CA PHE A 72 32.00 18.40 -1.22
C PHE A 72 31.70 19.90 -1.15
N ILE A 73 32.50 20.74 -1.81
CA ILE A 73 32.25 22.19 -1.89
C ILE A 73 30.93 22.46 -2.61
N LYS A 74 30.65 21.76 -3.73
CA LYS A 74 29.35 21.86 -4.43
C LYS A 74 28.16 21.48 -3.53
N ARG A 75 28.37 20.63 -2.52
CA ARG A 75 27.36 20.23 -1.52
C ARG A 75 27.41 21.07 -0.23
N ARG A 76 28.02 22.25 -0.30
CA ARG A 76 28.06 23.29 0.74
C ARG A 76 28.80 22.88 2.01
N PHE A 77 29.71 21.90 1.93
CA PHE A 77 30.60 21.62 3.04
C PHE A 77 31.55 22.78 3.28
N ILE A 78 31.91 22.98 4.55
CA ILE A 78 32.88 24.00 4.94
C ILE A 78 34.25 23.61 4.40
N LYS A 79 34.84 24.43 3.53
CA LYS A 79 36.12 24.14 2.87
C LYS A 79 37.25 23.81 3.85
N LYS A 80 37.34 24.57 4.96
CA LYS A 80 38.31 24.31 6.04
C LYS A 80 38.17 22.91 6.62
N LEU A 81 36.94 22.53 7.00
CA LEU A 81 36.65 21.19 7.54
C LEU A 81 37.08 20.07 6.56
N VAL A 82 36.74 20.20 5.28
CA VAL A 82 37.09 19.17 4.28
C VAL A 82 38.61 19.05 4.15
N LYS A 83 39.32 20.18 4.06
CA LYS A 83 40.78 20.20 3.99
C LYS A 83 41.44 19.59 5.21
N ASP A 84 40.96 19.92 6.40
CA ASP A 84 41.49 19.41 7.67
C ASP A 84 41.30 17.88 7.77
N GLN A 85 40.13 17.36 7.37
CA GLN A 85 39.89 15.91 7.34
C GLN A 85 40.75 15.21 6.28
N PHE A 86 41.00 15.87 5.15
CA PHE A 86 41.82 15.32 4.08
C PHE A 86 43.31 15.30 4.43
N SER A 87 43.82 16.35 5.07
CA SER A 87 45.21 16.37 5.55
C SER A 87 45.46 15.27 6.59
N GLU A 88 44.51 15.01 7.49
CA GLU A 88 44.59 13.90 8.44
C GLU A 88 44.74 12.55 7.73
N VAL A 89 43.98 12.31 6.66
CA VAL A 89 44.05 11.05 5.90
C VAL A 89 45.33 10.93 5.06
N LYS A 90 45.88 12.05 4.56
CA LYS A 90 47.12 12.04 3.76
C LYS A 90 48.31 11.44 4.51
N VAL A 91 48.39 11.69 5.82
CA VAL A 91 49.48 11.23 6.70
C VAL A 91 49.40 9.73 6.97
N LYS A 92 48.24 9.10 6.77
CA LYS A 92 48.06 7.67 7.07
C LYS A 92 48.73 6.78 6.04
N ASP A 93 49.41 5.76 6.54
CA ASP A 93 49.99 4.73 5.68
C ASP A 93 48.90 3.82 5.09
N ARG A 94 49.02 3.53 3.79
CA ARG A 94 48.08 2.68 3.09
C ARG A 94 48.21 1.22 3.55
N ALA A 95 49.43 0.73 3.76
CA ALA A 95 49.63 -0.68 4.12
C ALA A 95 49.04 -0.96 5.50
N GLU A 96 49.21 -0.06 6.47
CA GLU A 96 48.55 -0.13 7.77
C GLU A 96 47.02 -0.17 7.65
N MET A 97 46.42 0.66 6.80
CA MET A 97 44.95 0.71 6.63
C MET A 97 44.34 -0.50 5.92
N LEU A 98 45.15 -1.30 5.22
CA LEU A 98 44.71 -2.55 4.60
C LEU A 98 44.82 -3.75 5.55
N ARG A 99 45.54 -3.61 6.66
CA ARG A 99 45.64 -4.68 7.66
C ARG A 99 44.26 -4.99 8.22
N GLN A 100 43.87 -6.26 8.18
CA GLN A 100 42.68 -6.71 8.88
C GLN A 100 42.95 -6.57 10.38
N THR A 101 42.14 -5.74 11.03
CA THR A 101 42.13 -5.62 12.48
C THR A 101 41.15 -6.65 13.04
N ASP A 102 41.56 -7.38 14.08
CA ASP A 102 40.67 -8.27 14.82
C ASP A 102 39.58 -7.44 15.52
N LYS A 103 38.45 -7.23 14.83
CA LYS A 103 37.29 -6.49 15.33
C LYS A 103 36.52 -7.23 16.44
N ARG A 104 37.16 -8.13 17.19
CA ARG A 104 36.55 -8.95 18.25
C ARG A 104 36.84 -8.45 19.67
N LYS A 105 37.04 -7.14 19.89
CA LYS A 105 37.32 -6.61 21.25
C LYS A 105 36.30 -5.64 21.85
N ASN A 106 35.16 -5.38 21.18
CA ASN A 106 34.08 -4.55 21.75
C ASN A 106 32.73 -5.29 21.81
N SER A 107 32.71 -6.49 22.40
CA SER A 107 31.46 -7.22 22.70
C SER A 107 30.54 -6.48 23.69
N ASN A 108 31.09 -5.57 24.51
CA ASN A 108 30.30 -4.80 25.48
C ASN A 108 29.41 -3.72 24.83
N LEU A 109 29.69 -3.31 23.58
CA LEU A 109 28.84 -2.35 22.85
C LEU A 109 27.73 -3.03 22.05
N SER A 110 27.87 -4.32 21.70
CA SER A 110 26.92 -5.04 20.85
C SER A 110 25.65 -5.49 21.57
N ASN A 111 25.63 -5.48 22.91
CA ASN A 111 24.47 -5.92 23.69
C ASN A 111 23.53 -4.77 24.14
N ARG A 112 23.84 -3.52 23.77
CA ARG A 112 23.02 -2.37 24.14
C ARG A 112 21.82 -2.23 23.18
N VAL A 113 20.63 -2.10 23.74
CA VAL A 113 19.40 -1.90 22.95
C VAL A 113 19.42 -0.51 22.28
N PRO A 114 19.18 -0.38 20.96
CA PRO A 114 19.13 0.92 20.31
C PRO A 114 17.77 1.60 20.55
N LEU A 115 17.80 2.81 21.12
CA LEU A 115 16.65 3.71 21.16
C LEU A 115 16.61 4.52 19.86
N VAL A 116 15.76 4.12 18.92
CA VAL A 116 15.68 4.74 17.59
C VAL A 116 14.67 5.89 17.58
N VAL A 117 15.18 7.12 17.42
CA VAL A 117 14.40 8.36 17.40
C VAL A 117 14.56 9.11 16.08
N GLU A 118 13.57 9.90 15.68
CA GLU A 118 13.69 10.75 14.49
C GLU A 118 14.58 11.95 14.77
N PHE A 119 15.52 12.23 13.86
CA PHE A 119 16.39 13.39 14.00
C PHE A 119 15.60 14.68 13.76
N HIS A 120 15.71 15.62 14.71
CA HIS A 120 15.28 17.00 14.53
C HIS A 120 16.34 17.95 15.13
N PRO A 121 16.69 19.07 14.47
CA PRO A 121 17.73 19.99 14.96
C PRO A 121 17.44 20.60 16.34
N ALA A 122 16.18 20.64 16.76
CA ALA A 122 15.78 21.09 18.10
C ALA A 122 15.97 20.01 19.19
N LEU A 123 16.12 18.73 18.83
CA LEU A 123 16.22 17.60 19.76
C LEU A 123 17.68 17.22 20.05
N LYS A 124 18.48 18.18 20.50
CA LYS A 124 19.93 18.01 20.68
C LYS A 124 20.30 17.16 21.91
N GLU A 125 19.42 17.04 22.89
CA GLU A 125 19.75 16.53 24.23
C GLU A 125 19.07 15.21 24.58
N ILE A 126 18.59 14.43 23.60
CA ILE A 126 17.95 13.13 23.89
C ILE A 126 18.91 12.21 24.66
N ASN A 127 20.20 12.21 24.33
CA ASN A 127 21.19 11.49 25.13
C ASN A 127 21.19 11.96 26.59
N GLY A 128 21.28 13.27 26.84
CA GLY A 128 21.25 13.83 28.19
C GLY A 128 19.98 13.44 28.96
N ILE A 129 18.81 13.53 28.31
CA ILE A 129 17.53 13.12 28.89
C ILE A 129 17.56 11.64 29.29
N VAL A 130 18.04 10.76 28.40
CA VAL A 130 18.14 9.33 28.69
C VAL A 130 19.16 9.09 29.81
N GLU A 131 20.27 9.83 29.87
CA GLU A 131 21.25 9.78 30.98
C GLU A 131 20.57 10.11 32.31
N THR A 132 19.85 11.24 32.38
CA THR A 132 19.19 11.74 33.59
C THR A 132 18.07 10.83 34.08
N LEU A 133 17.28 10.26 33.16
CA LEU A 133 16.12 9.42 33.50
C LEU A 133 16.47 7.94 33.66
N TRP A 134 17.70 7.53 33.29
CA TRP A 134 18.13 6.12 33.38
C TRP A 134 18.01 5.53 34.79
N PRO A 135 18.41 6.22 35.87
CA PRO A 135 18.30 5.67 37.23
C PRO A 135 16.86 5.33 37.64
N ILE A 136 15.86 6.04 37.10
CA ILE A 136 14.45 5.76 37.37
C ILE A 136 14.05 4.38 36.82
N LEU A 137 14.58 4.01 35.66
CA LEU A 137 14.33 2.70 35.05
C LEU A 137 15.06 1.58 35.79
N GLU A 138 16.22 1.86 36.39
CA GLU A 138 16.97 0.89 37.20
C GLU A 138 16.29 0.52 38.52
N THR A 139 15.40 1.37 39.04
CA THR A 139 14.62 1.09 40.27
C THR A 139 13.72 -0.14 40.13
N SER A 140 13.27 -0.47 38.92
CA SER A 140 12.39 -1.63 38.68
C SER A 140 13.20 -2.86 38.29
N GLU A 141 13.07 -3.95 39.05
CA GLU A 141 13.75 -5.23 38.74
C GLU A 141 13.40 -5.75 37.34
N ARG A 142 12.12 -5.65 36.95
CA ARG A 142 11.66 -6.02 35.61
C ARG A 142 12.38 -5.23 34.52
N MET A 143 12.60 -3.93 34.72
CA MET A 143 13.25 -3.08 33.71
C MET A 143 14.76 -3.33 33.64
N ARG A 144 15.40 -3.64 34.77
CA ARG A 144 16.80 -4.07 34.83
C ARG A 144 17.03 -5.39 34.11
N ASP A 145 16.10 -6.34 34.23
CA ASP A 145 16.18 -7.62 33.51
C ASP A 145 15.98 -7.45 32.00
N VAL A 146 15.05 -6.58 31.59
CA VAL A 146 14.77 -6.30 30.18
C VAL A 146 15.89 -5.48 29.53
N PHE A 147 16.42 -4.48 30.24
CA PHE A 147 17.46 -3.59 29.76
C PHE A 147 18.73 -3.78 30.60
N GLY A 148 19.58 -4.72 30.23
CA GLY A 148 20.83 -4.99 30.96
C GLY A 148 21.86 -3.84 30.96
N SER A 149 21.64 -2.80 30.14
CA SER A 149 22.44 -1.57 30.14
C SER A 149 21.68 -0.43 29.46
N ARG A 150 22.11 0.82 29.71
CA ARG A 150 21.49 2.01 29.12
C ARG A 150 21.42 1.91 27.60
N PRO A 151 20.26 2.19 26.97
CA PRO A 151 20.14 2.11 25.52
C PRO A 151 21.05 3.11 24.80
N ILE A 152 21.41 2.81 23.54
CA ILE A 152 22.14 3.73 22.67
C ILE A 152 21.13 4.55 21.88
N VAL A 153 21.15 5.87 22.00
CA VAL A 153 20.30 6.73 21.18
C VAL A 153 20.82 6.72 19.74
N SER A 154 19.96 6.28 18.84
CA SER A 154 20.22 6.21 17.41
C SER A 154 19.23 7.08 16.66
N TYR A 155 19.72 7.89 15.73
CA TYR A 155 18.87 8.79 14.96
C TYR A 155 18.53 8.21 13.60
N LYS A 156 17.24 8.17 13.27
CA LYS A 156 16.75 7.90 11.90
C LYS A 156 16.31 9.20 11.22
N ARG A 157 16.37 9.23 9.88
CA ARG A 157 15.86 10.37 9.10
C ARG A 157 14.33 10.47 9.22
N PRO A 158 13.75 11.67 9.32
CA PRO A 158 12.30 11.84 9.21
C PRO A 158 11.83 11.48 7.78
N LYS A 159 10.54 11.13 7.67
CA LYS A 159 9.92 10.86 6.36
C LYS A 159 9.87 12.14 5.55
N ASN A 160 10.32 12.10 4.30
CA ASN A 160 10.14 13.19 3.36
C ASN A 160 8.93 12.93 2.44
N LEU A 161 8.59 13.93 1.62
CA LEU A 161 7.50 13.80 0.65
C LEU A 161 7.70 12.59 -0.28
N LYS A 162 8.93 12.35 -0.72
CA LYS A 162 9.26 11.20 -1.58
C LYS A 162 8.90 9.88 -0.89
N ASP A 163 9.20 9.70 0.40
CA ASP A 163 8.86 8.47 1.14
C ASP A 163 7.35 8.25 1.30
N SER A 164 6.59 9.35 1.27
CA SER A 164 5.13 9.32 1.39
C SER A 164 4.45 9.07 0.05
N LEU A 165 4.96 9.73 -1.00
CA LEU A 165 4.39 9.71 -2.35
C LEU A 165 4.85 8.49 -3.16
N VAL A 166 6.10 8.08 -3.02
CA VAL A 166 6.70 7.01 -3.80
C VAL A 166 6.72 5.73 -2.97
N ARG A 167 6.09 4.68 -3.50
CA ARG A 167 6.13 3.34 -2.92
C ARG A 167 6.92 2.43 -3.86
N SER A 168 7.95 1.77 -3.34
CA SER A 168 8.71 0.77 -4.10
C SER A 168 7.88 -0.47 -4.46
N LYS A 169 6.78 -0.70 -3.73
CA LYS A 169 5.85 -1.80 -3.98
C LYS A 169 4.58 -1.28 -4.63
N VAL A 170 4.26 -1.81 -5.81
CA VAL A 170 2.91 -1.72 -6.37
C VAL A 170 1.98 -2.49 -5.43
N LYS A 171 0.88 -1.87 -4.98
CA LYS A 171 -0.13 -2.60 -4.23
C LYS A 171 -0.68 -3.69 -5.16
N LYS A 172 -0.58 -4.97 -4.76
CA LYS A 172 -1.36 -6.03 -5.42
C LYS A 172 -2.81 -5.57 -5.39
N ALA A 173 -3.51 -5.59 -6.53
CA ALA A 173 -4.94 -5.42 -6.54
C ALA A 173 -5.50 -6.44 -5.53
N ARG A 174 -6.32 -5.98 -4.57
CA ARG A 174 -7.01 -6.93 -3.70
C ARG A 174 -7.82 -7.83 -4.64
N GLU A 175 -7.61 -9.15 -4.56
CA GLU A 175 -8.51 -10.13 -5.17
C GLU A 175 -9.84 -10.03 -4.44
N VAL A 176 -10.62 -9.02 -4.78
CA VAL A 176 -12.00 -8.95 -4.34
C VAL A 176 -12.71 -9.99 -5.19
N SER A 177 -13.13 -11.09 -4.58
CA SER A 177 -13.94 -12.11 -5.24
C SER A 177 -15.22 -11.45 -5.77
N ALA A 178 -15.23 -11.08 -7.05
CA ALA A 178 -16.38 -10.50 -7.70
C ALA A 178 -17.51 -11.53 -7.77
N GLY A 179 -18.76 -11.08 -7.70
CA GLY A 179 -19.95 -11.91 -7.62
C GLY A 179 -20.93 -11.48 -6.53
N MET A 180 -22.08 -12.13 -6.52
CA MET A 180 -23.09 -12.03 -5.47
C MET A 180 -22.88 -13.14 -4.44
N SER A 181 -22.86 -12.78 -3.16
CA SER A 181 -22.73 -13.72 -2.04
C SER A 181 -23.75 -13.44 -0.94
N LYS A 182 -24.04 -14.44 -0.12
CA LYS A 182 -24.85 -14.23 1.10
C LYS A 182 -24.05 -13.43 2.13
N CYS A 183 -24.69 -12.46 2.78
CA CYS A 183 -24.06 -11.70 3.87
C CYS A 183 -23.87 -12.50 5.18
N ASN A 184 -24.47 -13.70 5.29
CA ASN A 184 -24.39 -14.62 6.43
C ASN A 184 -24.74 -14.03 7.81
N LYS A 185 -25.44 -12.89 7.87
CA LYS A 185 -26.00 -12.36 9.13
C LYS A 185 -27.19 -13.20 9.57
N SER A 186 -27.22 -13.59 10.85
CA SER A 186 -28.23 -14.50 11.42
C SER A 186 -29.69 -14.08 11.20
N ARG A 187 -29.98 -12.77 11.15
CA ARG A 187 -31.33 -12.22 10.94
C ARG A 187 -31.62 -11.83 9.48
N CYS A 188 -30.74 -12.12 8.53
CA CYS A 188 -30.94 -11.73 7.13
C CYS A 188 -31.95 -12.64 6.43
N GLN A 189 -33.17 -12.16 6.22
CA GLN A 189 -34.26 -12.89 5.57
C GLN A 189 -34.12 -13.04 4.05
N ILE A 190 -33.07 -12.44 3.45
CA ILE A 190 -32.87 -12.37 2.01
C ILE A 190 -31.95 -13.46 1.53
N CYS A 191 -31.00 -13.88 2.37
CA CYS A 191 -30.03 -14.93 2.05
C CYS A 191 -30.70 -16.22 1.54
N ASN A 192 -31.95 -16.51 1.95
CA ASN A 192 -32.73 -17.65 1.48
C ASN A 192 -33.08 -17.58 -0.02
N TYR A 193 -33.19 -16.37 -0.56
CA TYR A 193 -33.56 -16.11 -1.96
C TYR A 193 -32.35 -15.73 -2.83
N VAL A 194 -31.19 -15.48 -2.23
CA VAL A 194 -29.96 -15.13 -2.97
C VAL A 194 -29.54 -16.29 -3.86
N ASP A 195 -29.32 -15.97 -5.12
CA ASP A 195 -28.59 -16.78 -6.08
C ASP A 195 -27.12 -16.32 -6.10
N GLU A 196 -26.26 -17.13 -5.50
CA GLU A 196 -24.83 -16.83 -5.37
C GLU A 196 -24.10 -17.14 -6.67
N GLY A 197 -23.02 -16.41 -6.94
CA GLY A 197 -22.18 -16.67 -8.10
C GLY A 197 -21.61 -15.42 -8.73
N LYS A 198 -20.73 -15.64 -9.70
CA LYS A 198 -20.00 -14.57 -10.40
C LYS A 198 -20.61 -14.20 -11.74
N GLU A 199 -21.68 -14.89 -12.12
CA GLU A 199 -22.24 -14.86 -13.46
C GLU A 199 -23.74 -15.19 -13.48
N PHE A 200 -24.37 -14.84 -14.58
CA PHE A 200 -25.76 -15.15 -14.90
C PHE A 200 -25.94 -15.30 -16.42
N LEU A 201 -27.01 -15.97 -16.82
CA LEU A 201 -27.26 -16.36 -18.21
C LEU A 201 -28.53 -15.70 -18.76
N GLU A 202 -28.47 -15.30 -20.03
CA GLU A 202 -29.62 -14.97 -20.86
C GLU A 202 -29.55 -15.78 -22.16
N GLY A 203 -30.39 -16.81 -22.28
CA GLY A 203 -30.30 -17.77 -23.37
C GLY A 203 -28.91 -18.42 -23.44
N LYS A 204 -28.17 -18.16 -24.51
CA LYS A 204 -26.78 -18.65 -24.73
C LYS A 204 -25.71 -17.65 -24.27
N VAL A 205 -26.07 -16.45 -23.84
CA VAL A 205 -25.13 -15.38 -23.47
C VAL A 205 -24.85 -15.41 -21.98
N LYS A 206 -23.57 -15.34 -21.63
CA LYS A 206 -23.07 -15.33 -20.25
C LYS A 206 -22.60 -13.93 -19.86
N TYR A 207 -23.11 -13.41 -18.74
CA TYR A 207 -22.72 -12.13 -18.17
C TYR A 207 -21.96 -12.34 -16.86
N TYR A 208 -20.89 -11.57 -16.67
CA TYR A 208 -20.08 -11.61 -15.45
C TYR A 208 -20.36 -10.40 -14.55
N ILE A 209 -20.41 -10.67 -13.25
CA ILE A 209 -20.56 -9.66 -12.21
C ILE A 209 -19.16 -9.17 -11.85
N ASN A 210 -18.90 -7.89 -12.11
CA ASN A 210 -17.56 -7.28 -11.98
C ASN A 210 -17.25 -6.75 -10.58
N TYR A 211 -18.22 -6.80 -9.66
CA TYR A 211 -18.10 -6.28 -8.30
C TYR A 211 -18.45 -7.34 -7.27
N ASN A 212 -17.97 -7.17 -6.04
CA ASN A 212 -18.44 -7.98 -4.92
C ASN A 212 -19.69 -7.35 -4.34
N PHE A 213 -20.75 -8.15 -4.29
CA PHE A 213 -22.04 -7.81 -3.75
C PHE A 213 -22.49 -8.79 -2.69
N ASP A 214 -23.25 -8.24 -1.75
CA ASP A 214 -23.96 -8.97 -0.71
C ASP A 214 -25.35 -8.36 -0.50
N CYS A 215 -26.08 -8.88 0.48
CA CYS A 215 -27.43 -8.39 0.79
C CYS A 215 -27.48 -6.91 1.24
N ASP A 216 -26.37 -6.33 1.71
CA ASP A 216 -26.31 -4.96 2.24
C ASP A 216 -25.81 -3.93 1.22
N SER A 217 -25.42 -4.39 0.04
CA SER A 217 -24.95 -3.54 -1.06
C SER A 217 -26.00 -2.52 -1.49
N ALA A 218 -25.58 -1.28 -1.72
CA ALA A 218 -26.44 -0.14 -2.06
C ALA A 218 -26.02 0.47 -3.40
N GLY A 219 -26.92 1.20 -4.06
CA GLY A 219 -26.67 1.74 -5.41
C GLY A 219 -26.45 0.62 -6.42
N VAL A 220 -27.41 -0.29 -6.54
CA VAL A 220 -27.27 -1.52 -7.34
C VAL A 220 -28.42 -1.73 -8.32
N ILE A 221 -28.12 -2.46 -9.39
CA ILE A 221 -29.09 -3.10 -10.30
C ILE A 221 -29.19 -4.57 -9.91
N TYR A 222 -30.42 -5.07 -9.79
CA TYR A 222 -30.69 -6.42 -9.34
C TYR A 222 -31.72 -7.12 -10.23
N LEU A 223 -31.70 -8.44 -10.18
CA LEU A 223 -32.66 -9.34 -10.79
C LEU A 223 -33.54 -9.96 -9.72
N ILE A 224 -34.84 -10.03 -10.01
CA ILE A 224 -35.77 -10.96 -9.40
C ILE A 224 -36.22 -11.88 -10.52
N TYR A 225 -36.05 -13.20 -10.36
CA TYR A 225 -36.45 -14.15 -11.40
C TYR A 225 -37.19 -15.34 -10.81
N CYS A 226 -38.08 -15.89 -11.61
CA CYS A 226 -38.84 -17.07 -11.26
C CYS A 226 -38.03 -18.32 -11.58
N ARG A 227 -37.77 -19.16 -10.57
CA ARG A 227 -37.03 -20.42 -10.75
C ARG A 227 -37.80 -21.48 -11.55
N LYS A 228 -39.12 -21.34 -11.72
CA LYS A 228 -39.96 -22.29 -12.47
C LYS A 228 -39.99 -22.00 -13.96
N CYS A 229 -40.31 -20.76 -14.35
CA CYS A 229 -40.47 -20.39 -15.76
C CYS A 229 -39.33 -19.55 -16.33
N GLY A 230 -38.38 -19.11 -15.49
CA GLY A 230 -37.21 -18.33 -15.92
C GLY A 230 -37.48 -16.86 -16.26
N LYS A 231 -38.73 -16.37 -16.14
CA LYS A 231 -39.07 -14.96 -16.34
C LYS A 231 -38.33 -14.09 -15.32
N LYS A 232 -37.86 -12.92 -15.78
CA LYS A 232 -36.99 -12.02 -15.01
C LYS A 232 -37.60 -10.62 -14.89
N TYR A 233 -37.30 -9.98 -13.77
CA TYR A 233 -37.54 -8.57 -13.48
C TYR A 233 -36.20 -7.91 -13.16
N VAL A 234 -35.91 -6.80 -13.84
CA VAL A 234 -34.77 -5.93 -13.55
C VAL A 234 -35.27 -4.75 -12.73
N GLY A 235 -34.59 -4.45 -11.63
CA GLY A 235 -34.87 -3.27 -10.81
C GLY A 235 -33.60 -2.59 -10.34
N SER A 236 -33.71 -1.34 -9.93
CA SER A 236 -32.63 -0.60 -9.29
C SER A 236 -32.96 -0.17 -7.85
N THR A 237 -31.92 0.09 -7.07
CA THR A 237 -32.07 0.76 -5.77
C THR A 237 -30.85 1.57 -5.40
N ILE A 238 -31.08 2.79 -4.91
CA ILE A 238 -30.05 3.63 -4.30
C ILE A 238 -29.79 3.19 -2.85
N THR A 239 -30.84 2.78 -2.13
CA THR A 239 -30.74 2.26 -0.76
C THR A 239 -30.10 0.86 -0.73
N SER A 240 -29.84 0.33 0.47
CA SER A 240 -29.41 -1.07 0.61
C SER A 240 -30.39 -2.02 -0.09
N PHE A 241 -29.86 -2.99 -0.84
CA PHE A 241 -30.65 -4.04 -1.48
C PHE A 241 -31.53 -4.77 -0.47
N ARG A 242 -31.06 -4.94 0.77
CA ARG A 242 -31.85 -5.53 1.83
C ARG A 242 -33.19 -4.85 2.04
N LYS A 243 -33.18 -3.54 2.19
CA LYS A 243 -34.40 -2.74 2.38
C LYS A 243 -35.33 -2.88 1.18
N ARG A 244 -34.79 -2.79 -0.03
CA ARG A 244 -35.57 -2.87 -1.27
C ARG A 244 -36.27 -4.23 -1.43
N PHE A 245 -35.55 -5.33 -1.23
CA PHE A 245 -36.13 -6.66 -1.37
C PHE A 245 -37.12 -7.00 -0.25
N ASN A 246 -36.89 -6.52 0.98
CA ASN A 246 -37.88 -6.66 2.05
C ASN A 246 -39.20 -5.95 1.70
N ASN A 247 -39.15 -4.80 1.02
CA ASN A 247 -40.36 -4.14 0.52
C ASN A 247 -41.07 -5.00 -0.53
N HIS A 248 -40.34 -5.56 -1.51
CA HIS A 248 -40.91 -6.51 -2.48
C HIS A 248 -41.55 -7.72 -1.79
N LYS A 249 -40.86 -8.33 -0.80
CA LYS A 249 -41.37 -9.46 -0.02
C LYS A 249 -42.66 -9.09 0.73
N SER A 250 -42.69 -7.92 1.36
CA SER A 250 -43.89 -7.44 2.06
C SER A 250 -45.06 -7.23 1.09
N SER A 251 -44.83 -6.57 -0.05
CA SER A 251 -45.85 -6.38 -1.08
C SER A 251 -46.35 -7.72 -1.63
N MET A 252 -45.46 -8.65 -1.95
CA MET A 252 -45.84 -9.98 -2.44
C MET A 252 -46.70 -10.75 -1.44
N ASN A 253 -46.38 -10.68 -0.14
CA ASN A 253 -47.20 -11.29 0.91
C ASN A 253 -48.59 -10.63 1.03
N ARG A 254 -48.69 -9.31 0.87
CA ARG A 254 -49.98 -8.59 0.84
C ARG A 254 -50.82 -9.04 -0.36
N TYR A 255 -50.20 -9.15 -1.54
CA TYR A 255 -50.85 -9.65 -2.74
C TYR A 255 -51.40 -11.07 -2.55
N GLY A 256 -50.62 -11.96 -1.93
CA GLY A 256 -51.04 -13.33 -1.61
C GLY A 256 -52.24 -13.41 -0.66
N ARG A 257 -52.51 -12.35 0.13
CA ARG A 257 -53.71 -12.23 0.98
C ARG A 257 -54.91 -11.59 0.27
N GLY A 258 -54.80 -11.30 -1.02
CA GLY A 258 -55.87 -10.69 -1.80
C GLY A 258 -55.85 -9.16 -1.85
N GLU A 259 -54.85 -8.50 -1.25
CA GLU A 259 -54.71 -7.04 -1.39
C GLU A 259 -54.25 -6.67 -2.81
N ARG A 260 -54.76 -5.56 -3.37
CA ARG A 260 -54.53 -5.10 -4.76
C ARG A 260 -54.23 -3.60 -4.80
N GLY A 261 -53.77 -3.07 -5.93
CA GLY A 261 -53.50 -1.64 -6.15
C GLY A 261 -52.10 -1.18 -5.72
N MET A 262 -51.13 -2.09 -5.66
CA MET A 262 -49.77 -1.80 -5.18
C MET A 262 -48.78 -1.61 -6.33
N ALA A 263 -47.81 -0.72 -6.16
CA ALA A 263 -46.77 -0.50 -7.15
C ALA A 263 -45.98 -1.80 -7.45
N GLY A 264 -45.90 -2.15 -8.73
CA GLY A 264 -45.28 -3.39 -9.19
C GLY A 264 -46.21 -4.62 -9.11
N GLU A 265 -47.53 -4.44 -9.05
CA GLU A 265 -48.50 -5.55 -8.96
C GLU A 265 -48.27 -6.66 -10.00
N HIS A 266 -47.97 -6.31 -11.24
CA HIS A 266 -47.67 -7.23 -12.34
C HIS A 266 -46.55 -8.23 -12.00
N LEU A 267 -45.50 -7.77 -11.31
CA LEU A 267 -44.40 -8.62 -10.85
C LEU A 267 -44.89 -9.66 -9.84
N TYR A 268 -45.74 -9.26 -8.90
CA TYR A 268 -46.19 -10.14 -7.83
C TYR A 268 -47.28 -11.11 -8.30
N ALA A 269 -48.19 -10.65 -9.18
CA ALA A 269 -49.24 -11.45 -9.79
C ALA A 269 -48.68 -12.74 -10.40
N HIS A 270 -47.57 -12.61 -11.14
CA HIS A 270 -46.87 -13.74 -11.75
C HIS A 270 -46.57 -14.90 -10.78
N PHE A 271 -46.16 -14.61 -9.55
CA PHE A 271 -45.79 -15.65 -8.58
C PHE A 271 -47.00 -16.35 -7.95
N PHE A 272 -48.22 -15.84 -8.17
CA PHE A 272 -49.47 -16.46 -7.71
C PHE A 272 -50.35 -16.97 -8.87
N ASP A 273 -49.86 -16.91 -10.11
CA ASP A 273 -50.52 -17.52 -11.27
C ASP A 273 -50.49 -19.06 -11.18
N GLN A 274 -51.28 -19.71 -12.04
CA GLN A 274 -51.34 -21.16 -12.14
C GLN A 274 -49.93 -21.76 -12.30
N GLY A 275 -49.61 -22.75 -11.46
CA GLY A 275 -48.31 -23.44 -11.46
C GLY A 275 -47.21 -22.75 -10.63
N HIS A 276 -47.46 -21.61 -10.00
CA HIS A 276 -46.48 -20.89 -9.15
C HIS A 276 -46.88 -20.93 -7.66
N ASN A 277 -45.87 -20.94 -6.77
CA ASN A 277 -46.00 -21.12 -5.32
C ASN A 277 -45.49 -19.88 -4.54
N GLY A 278 -45.81 -18.69 -5.03
CA GLY A 278 -45.47 -17.42 -4.40
C GLY A 278 -43.97 -17.25 -4.19
N MET A 279 -43.61 -16.85 -2.96
CA MET A 279 -42.24 -16.54 -2.56
C MET A 279 -41.24 -17.71 -2.71
N GLN A 280 -41.74 -18.96 -2.74
CA GLN A 280 -40.86 -20.13 -2.91
C GLN A 280 -40.16 -20.13 -4.27
N ASP A 281 -40.81 -19.57 -5.30
CA ASP A 281 -40.31 -19.59 -6.67
C ASP A 281 -39.43 -18.38 -7.00
N VAL A 282 -39.20 -17.49 -6.04
CA VAL A 282 -38.40 -16.28 -6.19
C VAL A 282 -36.91 -16.56 -5.95
N LYS A 283 -36.08 -16.10 -6.87
CA LYS A 283 -34.63 -15.95 -6.68
C LYS A 283 -34.17 -14.55 -7.02
N VAL A 284 -33.12 -14.10 -6.34
CA VAL A 284 -32.56 -12.76 -6.54
C VAL A 284 -31.05 -12.74 -6.66
N LYS A 285 -30.56 -11.85 -7.52
CA LYS A 285 -29.13 -11.67 -7.78
C LYS A 285 -28.84 -10.20 -8.06
N ILE A 286 -27.83 -9.63 -7.42
CA ILE A 286 -27.33 -8.30 -7.78
C ILE A 286 -26.38 -8.47 -8.97
N ILE A 287 -26.58 -7.68 -10.03
CA ILE A 287 -25.86 -7.87 -11.29
C ILE A 287 -24.92 -6.71 -11.64
N ASP A 288 -25.19 -5.51 -11.16
CA ASP A 288 -24.38 -4.34 -11.48
C ASP A 288 -24.52 -3.22 -10.45
N LYS A 289 -23.62 -2.23 -10.51
CA LYS A 289 -23.76 -0.98 -9.77
C LYS A 289 -24.53 0.04 -10.59
N THR A 290 -25.17 0.96 -9.89
CA THR A 290 -25.80 2.12 -10.48
C THR A 290 -25.32 3.40 -9.82
N ASN A 291 -25.31 4.50 -10.59
CA ASN A 291 -24.99 5.81 -10.05
C ASN A 291 -26.23 6.38 -9.34
N VAL A 292 -26.02 7.06 -8.22
CA VAL A 292 -27.07 7.73 -7.43
C VAL A 292 -27.82 8.76 -8.28
N ALA A 293 -27.14 9.41 -9.23
CA ALA A 293 -27.73 10.48 -10.04
C ALA A 293 -28.76 10.02 -11.07
N CYS A 294 -28.62 8.82 -11.66
CA CYS A 294 -29.52 8.36 -12.71
C CYS A 294 -29.59 6.83 -12.76
N PRO A 295 -30.30 6.19 -11.82
CA PRO A 295 -30.36 4.74 -11.77
C PRO A 295 -31.16 4.11 -12.93
N THR A 296 -32.13 4.86 -13.45
CA THR A 296 -33.10 4.42 -14.47
C THR A 296 -32.44 4.06 -15.81
N GLN A 297 -31.42 4.80 -16.25
CA GLN A 297 -30.72 4.51 -17.50
C GLN A 297 -30.03 3.13 -17.47
N ARG A 298 -29.36 2.82 -16.35
CA ARG A 298 -28.67 1.54 -16.20
C ARG A 298 -29.65 0.39 -16.01
N GLU A 299 -30.75 0.63 -15.31
CA GLU A 299 -31.87 -0.32 -15.17
C GLU A 299 -32.48 -0.67 -16.52
N GLY A 300 -32.87 0.33 -17.32
CA GLY A 300 -33.48 0.13 -18.64
C GLY A 300 -32.55 -0.59 -19.63
N LEU A 301 -31.25 -0.27 -19.59
CA LEU A 301 -30.25 -0.98 -20.41
C LEU A 301 -30.17 -2.47 -20.04
N TRP A 302 -30.21 -2.81 -18.76
CA TRP A 302 -30.22 -4.21 -18.32
C TRP A 302 -31.56 -4.89 -18.61
N ALA A 303 -32.68 -4.20 -18.44
CA ALA A 303 -34.01 -4.71 -18.79
C ALA A 303 -34.10 -5.10 -20.26
N TYR A 304 -33.57 -4.23 -21.14
CA TYR A 304 -33.48 -4.50 -22.58
C TYR A 304 -32.56 -5.69 -22.88
N LYS A 305 -31.33 -5.70 -22.33
CA LYS A 305 -30.36 -6.78 -22.55
C LYS A 305 -30.85 -8.15 -22.11
N LEU A 306 -31.66 -8.21 -21.06
CA LEU A 306 -32.17 -9.44 -20.48
C LEU A 306 -33.57 -9.80 -20.95
N ASN A 307 -34.09 -9.08 -21.95
CA ASN A 307 -35.43 -9.25 -22.49
C ASN A 307 -36.48 -9.38 -21.38
N SER A 308 -36.35 -8.55 -20.34
CA SER A 308 -37.15 -8.67 -19.13
C SER A 308 -38.51 -8.00 -19.25
N PHE A 309 -38.87 -7.48 -20.43
CA PHE A 309 -40.15 -6.86 -20.70
C PHE A 309 -41.25 -7.86 -21.00
N GLU A 310 -42.48 -7.53 -20.64
CA GLU A 310 -43.65 -8.31 -21.07
C GLU A 310 -43.72 -8.41 -22.61
N PRO A 311 -44.06 -9.60 -23.17
CA PRO A 311 -44.57 -10.79 -22.48
C PRO A 311 -43.50 -11.78 -21.97
N HIS A 312 -42.23 -11.57 -22.31
CA HIS A 312 -41.14 -12.53 -22.06
C HIS A 312 -40.52 -12.41 -20.66
N GLY A 313 -40.64 -11.25 -20.02
CA GLY A 313 -40.25 -11.02 -18.63
C GLY A 313 -41.36 -10.37 -17.80
N LEU A 314 -40.96 -9.69 -16.74
CA LEU A 314 -41.81 -9.16 -15.68
C LEU A 314 -41.67 -7.63 -15.51
N ASN A 315 -40.97 -6.93 -16.39
CA ASN A 315 -40.95 -5.47 -16.45
C ASN A 315 -42.05 -4.97 -17.39
N LEU A 316 -42.74 -3.90 -17.00
CA LEU A 316 -43.57 -3.11 -17.91
C LEU A 316 -42.70 -2.24 -18.82
N LYS A 317 -43.21 -1.88 -20.01
CA LYS A 317 -42.47 -1.16 -21.05
C LYS A 317 -42.17 0.31 -20.74
N ASP A 318 -42.58 0.83 -19.58
CA ASP A 318 -42.52 2.25 -19.24
C ASP A 318 -41.17 2.65 -18.62
N PHE A 319 -40.07 2.45 -19.37
CA PHE A 319 -38.80 3.16 -19.11
C PHE A 319 -38.65 4.30 -20.13
N VAL A 320 -39.60 5.25 -20.11
CA VAL A 320 -39.48 6.52 -20.83
C VAL A 320 -39.54 7.64 -19.80
#